data_AF-A0A497FWE8-F1
#
_entry.id   AF-A0A497FWE8-F1
#
_cell.length_a   1.000
_cell.length_b   1.000
_cell.length_c   1.000
_cell.angle_alpha   90.00
_cell.angle_beta   90.00
_cell.angle_gamma   90.00
#
_symmetry.space_group_name_H-M   'P 1'
#
loop_
_entity.id
_entity.type
_entity.pdbx_description
1 polymer ?
#
loop_
_entity_poly.entity_id
_entity_poly.type
_entity_poly.pdbx_seq_one_letter_code
_entity_poly.pdbx_strand_id
1 'polypeptide(L)'
;MARFRLFNEEEGLTWRSLLAILVSAAVILPIQIYMTLATPVSVAWPAVILLLFTELAYFFHAPLSKQEGFIIYFVSAVAIGGSVLVEGMIPFLNFPYRVYMVQSPYFRALGFDKEVPWWFVPPLTSEAIVKRTIIHPDWSFYIGLLMIGFIIYLGTILPMTFILAQLYIEIEKLPFPIGK
;
A
#
# COMPACT_ATOMS: atom_id res chain seq x y z
N MET A 1 25.79 32.06 14.63
CA MET A 1 25.19 31.32 13.50
C MET A 1 24.08 30.44 14.08
N ALA A 2 22.86 30.97 14.17
CA ALA A 2 21.75 30.27 14.81
C ALA A 2 21.22 29.18 13.86
N ARG A 3 21.32 27.92 14.27
CA ARG A 3 20.80 26.78 13.54
C ARG A 3 19.27 26.87 13.59
N PHE A 4 18.64 27.43 12.54
CA PHE A 4 17.19 27.41 12.36
C PHE A 4 16.77 25.93 12.30
N ARG A 5 16.23 25.39 13.40
CA ARG A 5 15.56 24.07 13.37
C ARG A 5 14.22 24.26 12.66
N LEU A 6 14.21 24.10 11.34
CA LEU A 6 13.01 24.18 10.49
C LEU A 6 11.99 23.07 10.82
N PHE A 7 12.43 21.98 11.45
CA PHE A 7 11.59 20.84 11.80
C PHE A 7 11.77 20.49 13.28
N ASN A 8 10.66 20.27 13.98
CA ASN A 8 10.70 19.66 15.31
C ASN A 8 10.86 18.14 15.12
N GLU A 9 12.12 17.70 15.08
CA GLU A 9 12.53 16.30 14.90
C GLU A 9 12.20 15.49 16.14
N GLU A 10 10.92 15.16 16.32
CA GLU A 10 10.44 14.21 17.33
C GLU A 10 10.07 12.90 16.66
N GLU A 11 10.28 11.79 17.38
CA GLU A 11 9.99 10.45 16.88
C GLU A 11 8.47 10.25 16.75
N GLY A 12 7.98 10.08 15.53
CA GLY A 12 6.56 9.80 15.24
C GLY A 12 6.20 8.31 15.31
N LEU A 13 7.21 7.43 15.30
CA LEU A 13 7.02 5.99 15.45
C LEU A 13 6.97 5.63 16.93
N THR A 14 5.77 5.62 17.49
CA THR A 14 5.50 5.24 18.87
C THR A 14 4.71 3.94 18.88
N TRP A 15 4.54 3.33 20.06
CA TRP A 15 3.68 2.15 20.18
C TRP A 15 2.24 2.42 19.70
N ARG A 16 1.75 3.66 19.86
CA ARG A 16 0.41 4.07 19.41
C ARG A 16 0.31 4.10 17.88
N SER A 17 1.28 4.69 17.19
CA SER A 17 1.28 4.72 15.73
C SER A 17 1.57 3.34 15.13
N LEU A 18 2.41 2.53 15.78
CA LEU A 18 2.62 1.13 15.38
C LEU A 18 1.34 0.29 15.47
N LEU A 19 0.57 0.42 16.55
CA LEU A 19 -0.71 -0.26 16.68
C LEU A 19 -1.68 0.14 15.56
N ALA A 20 -1.72 1.42 15.19
CA ALA A 20 -2.54 1.87 14.07
C ALA A 20 -2.13 1.20 12.76
N ILE A 21 -0.83 1.14 12.48
CA ILE A 21 -0.29 0.48 11.27
C ILE A 21 -0.67 -1.01 11.26
N LEU A 22 -0.59 -1.70 12.40
CA LEU A 22 -0.97 -3.11 12.51
C LEU A 22 -2.46 -3.32 12.28
N VAL A 23 -3.32 -2.44 12.83
CA VAL A 23 -4.77 -2.47 12.58
C VAL A 23 -5.07 -2.24 11.09
N SER A 24 -4.37 -1.29 10.46
CA SER A 24 -4.47 -1.03 9.02
C SER A 24 -4.13 -2.28 8.19
N ALA A 25 -3.03 -2.95 8.51
CA ALA A 25 -2.56 -4.13 7.80
C ALA A 25 -3.44 -5.37 8.04
N ALA A 26 -3.93 -5.58 9.26
CA ALA A 26 -4.66 -6.79 9.63
C ALA A 26 -6.17 -6.69 9.37
N VAL A 27 -6.77 -5.52 9.61
CA VAL A 27 -8.24 -5.34 9.56
C VAL A 27 -8.66 -4.58 8.31
N ILE A 28 -7.98 -3.48 7.98
CA ILE A 28 -8.43 -2.63 6.87
C ILE A 28 -8.02 -3.21 5.52
N LEU A 29 -6.86 -3.86 5.41
CA LEU A 29 -6.41 -4.51 4.18
C LEU A 29 -7.43 -5.52 3.61
N PRO A 30 -7.96 -6.52 4.36
CA PRO A 30 -8.95 -7.44 3.81
C PRO A 30 -10.26 -6.73 3.43
N ILE A 31 -10.66 -5.69 4.16
CA ILE A 31 -11.81 -4.84 3.80
C ILE A 31 -11.54 -4.13 2.47
N GLN A 32 -10.36 -3.56 2.28
CA GLN A 32 -9.97 -2.91 1.04
C GLN A 32 -9.95 -3.88 -0.15
N ILE A 33 -9.43 -5.10 0.04
CA ILE A 33 -9.43 -6.15 -0.99
C ILE A 33 -10.87 -6.49 -1.38
N TYR A 34 -11.73 -6.71 -0.40
CA TYR A 34 -13.15 -6.99 -0.65
C TYR A 34 -13.84 -5.84 -1.38
N MET A 35 -13.68 -4.61 -0.89
CA MET A 35 -14.29 -3.42 -1.49
C MET A 35 -13.85 -3.24 -2.94
N THR A 36 -12.56 -3.45 -3.24
CA THR A 36 -12.02 -3.35 -4.60
C THR A 36 -12.58 -4.41 -5.55
N LEU A 37 -12.91 -5.60 -5.04
CA LEU A 37 -13.45 -6.69 -5.85
C LEU A 37 -14.98 -6.65 -5.97
N ALA A 38 -15.68 -6.25 -4.92
CA ALA A 38 -17.14 -6.31 -4.82
C ALA A 38 -17.83 -5.00 -5.23
N THR A 39 -17.14 -3.87 -5.13
CA THR A 39 -17.72 -2.55 -5.37
C THR A 39 -16.80 -1.69 -6.24
N PRO A 40 -17.36 -0.76 -7.04
CA PRO A 40 -16.56 0.22 -7.76
C PRO A 40 -16.14 1.42 -6.89
N VAL A 41 -16.40 1.36 -5.57
CA VAL A 41 -16.21 2.51 -4.66
C VAL A 41 -14.82 2.45 -4.04
N SER A 42 -14.08 3.55 -4.15
CA SER A 42 -12.83 3.75 -3.44
C SER A 42 -13.06 4.51 -2.12
N VAL A 43 -12.34 4.12 -1.08
CA VAL A 43 -12.41 4.75 0.25
C VAL A 43 -11.03 5.26 0.64
N ALA A 44 -10.98 6.49 1.16
CA ALA A 44 -9.76 7.10 1.68
C ALA A 44 -9.41 6.56 3.09
N TRP A 45 -9.12 5.25 3.17
CA TRP A 45 -8.82 4.56 4.42
C TRP A 45 -7.79 5.26 5.32
N PRO A 46 -6.68 5.84 4.82
CA PRO A 46 -5.69 6.50 5.67
C PRO A 46 -6.27 7.64 6.51
N ALA A 47 -7.20 8.42 5.94
CA ALA A 47 -7.88 9.50 6.65
C ALA A 47 -8.84 8.94 7.70
N VAL A 48 -9.56 7.86 7.38
CA VAL A 48 -10.47 7.17 8.31
C VAL A 48 -9.71 6.61 9.51
N ILE A 49 -8.54 5.99 9.27
CA ILE A 49 -7.70 5.42 10.32
C ILE A 49 -7.10 6.53 11.20
N LEU A 50 -6.59 7.60 10.58
CA LEU A 50 -6.09 8.76 11.32
C LEU A 50 -7.18 9.35 12.22
N LEU A 51 -8.40 9.53 11.68
CA LEU A 51 -9.54 10.04 12.43
C LEU A 51 -9.89 9.12 13.59
N LEU A 52 -10.01 7.82 13.34
CA LEU A 52 -10.32 6.81 14.37
C LEU A 52 -9.30 6.86 15.52
N PHE A 53 -8.00 6.87 15.21
CA PHE A 53 -6.95 6.91 16.22
C PHE A 53 -6.86 8.26 16.93
N THR A 54 -7.21 9.35 16.26
CA THR A 54 -7.28 10.68 16.87
C THR A 54 -8.42 10.76 17.87
N GLU A 55 -9.61 10.27 17.51
CA GLU A 55 -10.78 10.20 18.40
C GLU A 55 -10.51 9.27 19.59
N LEU A 56 -9.89 8.11 19.36
CA LEU A 56 -9.51 7.18 20.41
C LEU A 56 -8.51 7.82 21.39
N ALA A 57 -7.50 8.50 20.87
CA ALA A 57 -6.51 9.21 21.68
C ALA A 57 -7.14 10.35 22.50
N TYR A 58 -8.11 11.06 21.92
CA TYR A 58 -8.87 12.10 22.61
C TYR A 58 -9.72 11.51 23.74
N PHE A 59 -10.38 10.38 23.50
CA PHE A 59 -11.16 9.65 24.50
C PHE A 59 -10.30 9.20 25.70
N PHE A 60 -9.04 8.80 25.46
CA PHE A 60 -8.09 8.46 26.52
C PHE A 60 -7.36 9.67 27.13
N HIS A 61 -7.77 10.91 26.82
CA HIS A 61 -7.13 12.15 27.27
C HIS A 61 -5.63 12.25 26.94
N ALA A 62 -5.18 11.56 25.89
CA ALA A 62 -3.78 11.46 25.49
C ALA A 62 -3.65 11.77 23.99
N PRO A 63 -3.81 13.06 23.57
CA PRO A 63 -3.85 13.43 22.16
C PRO A 63 -2.58 13.01 21.40
N LEU A 64 -2.75 12.67 20.13
CA LEU A 64 -1.63 12.29 19.25
C LEU A 64 -0.79 13.52 18.89
N SER A 65 0.52 13.32 18.81
CA SER A 65 1.41 14.33 18.24
C SER A 65 1.20 14.44 16.72
N LYS A 66 1.63 15.57 16.13
CA LYS A 66 1.58 15.75 14.68
C LYS A 66 2.40 14.69 13.94
N GLN A 67 3.51 14.27 14.55
CA GLN A 67 4.43 13.28 14.03
C GLN A 67 3.80 11.87 14.07
N GLU A 68 3.10 11.52 15.15
CA GLU A 68 2.33 10.27 15.21
C GLU A 68 1.21 10.26 14.17
N GLY A 69 0.45 11.34 14.06
CA GLY A 69 -0.61 11.46 13.06
C GLY A 69 -0.08 11.34 11.63
N PHE A 70 1.08 11.94 11.35
CA PHE A 70 1.76 11.80 10.05
C PHE A 70 2.14 10.35 9.76
N ILE A 71 2.77 9.66 10.71
CA ILE A 71 3.15 8.24 10.56
C ILE A 71 1.91 7.37 10.35
N ILE A 72 0.86 7.57 11.15
CA ILE A 72 -0.39 6.83 11.02
C ILE A 72 -0.96 7.00 9.62
N TYR A 73 -1.03 8.23 9.11
CA TYR A 73 -1.60 8.51 7.79
C TYR A 73 -0.77 7.89 6.66
N PHE A 74 0.53 8.22 6.57
CA PHE A 74 1.34 7.81 5.43
C PHE A 74 1.69 6.32 5.44
N VAL A 75 2.00 5.75 6.61
CA VAL A 75 2.39 4.33 6.69
C VAL A 75 1.19 3.41 6.58
N SER A 76 0.02 3.80 7.12
CA SER A 76 -1.22 3.03 6.87
C SER A 76 -1.62 3.03 5.40
N ALA A 77 -1.37 4.14 4.68
CA ALA A 77 -1.59 4.19 3.25
C ALA A 77 -0.73 3.18 2.49
N VAL A 78 0.55 3.01 2.88
CA VAL A 78 1.42 1.97 2.33
C VAL A 78 0.89 0.57 2.65
N ALA A 79 0.50 0.33 3.90
CA ALA A 79 0.02 -0.98 4.36
C ALA A 79 -1.22 -1.48 3.60
N ILE A 80 -2.10 -0.57 3.18
CA ILE A 80 -3.36 -0.89 2.49
C ILE A 80 -3.20 -0.81 0.95
N GLY A 81 -2.03 -0.42 0.45
CA GLY A 81 -1.78 -0.25 -0.97
C GLY A 81 -2.30 1.06 -1.56
N GLY A 82 -2.71 2.04 -0.73
CA GLY A 82 -3.25 3.33 -1.16
C GLY A 82 -2.23 4.46 -1.28
N SER A 83 -0.94 4.18 -1.03
CA SER A 83 0.14 5.17 -1.15
C SER A 83 0.69 5.26 -2.56
N VAL A 84 1.17 6.46 -2.94
CA VAL A 84 1.93 6.67 -4.19
C VAL A 84 3.19 5.80 -4.21
N LEU A 85 3.80 5.54 -3.05
CA LEU A 85 5.00 4.69 -2.94
C LEU A 85 4.78 3.23 -3.33
N VAL A 86 3.52 2.81 -3.48
CA VAL A 86 3.14 1.44 -3.88
C VAL A 86 2.27 1.44 -5.13
N GLU A 87 2.06 2.57 -5.80
CA GLU A 87 1.25 2.70 -7.04
C GLU A 87 -0.12 2.00 -7.02
N GLY A 88 -0.82 1.98 -5.90
CA GLY A 88 -2.09 1.24 -5.84
C GLY A 88 -1.92 -0.29 -5.76
N MET A 89 -0.70 -0.81 -5.57
CA MET A 89 -0.45 -2.23 -5.29
C MET A 89 -1.03 -2.58 -3.93
N ILE A 90 -2.30 -2.97 -3.94
CA ILE A 90 -2.97 -3.56 -2.78
C ILE A 90 -2.32 -4.93 -2.51
N PRO A 91 -1.66 -5.11 -1.34
CA PRO A 91 -1.05 -6.38 -1.00
C PRO A 91 -2.04 -7.54 -1.13
N PHE A 92 -1.59 -8.65 -1.68
CA PHE A 92 -2.37 -9.89 -1.86
C PHE A 92 -3.60 -9.81 -2.79
N LEU A 93 -4.06 -8.64 -3.26
CA LEU A 93 -5.25 -8.52 -4.13
C LEU A 93 -5.13 -9.31 -5.43
N ASN A 94 -3.94 -9.28 -6.04
CA ASN A 94 -3.69 -9.93 -7.32
C ASN A 94 -3.83 -11.46 -7.26
N PHE A 95 -3.65 -12.08 -6.09
CA PHE A 95 -3.70 -13.54 -5.94
C PHE A 95 -5.12 -14.08 -6.22
N PRO A 96 -6.17 -13.72 -5.46
CA PRO A 96 -7.52 -14.18 -5.72
C PRO A 96 -8.06 -13.65 -7.05
N TYR A 97 -7.68 -12.42 -7.45
CA TYR A 97 -8.12 -11.84 -8.71
C TYR A 97 -7.67 -12.67 -9.92
N ARG A 98 -6.38 -13.05 -9.98
CA ARG A 98 -5.85 -13.85 -11.10
C ARG A 98 -6.41 -15.26 -11.11
N VAL A 99 -6.56 -15.90 -9.95
CA VAL A 99 -7.20 -17.22 -9.84
C VAL A 99 -8.63 -17.15 -10.38
N TYR A 100 -9.40 -16.13 -9.98
CA TYR A 100 -10.75 -15.91 -10.49
C TYR A 100 -10.77 -15.69 -12.01
N MET A 101 -9.87 -14.84 -12.53
CA MET A 101 -9.75 -14.55 -13.96
C MET A 101 -9.53 -15.83 -14.78
N VAL A 102 -8.59 -16.68 -14.38
CA VAL A 102 -8.28 -17.95 -15.07
C VAL A 102 -9.43 -18.96 -14.95
N GLN A 103 -10.13 -18.99 -13.81
CA GLN A 103 -11.27 -19.89 -13.61
C GLN A 103 -12.57 -19.38 -14.26
N SER A 104 -12.63 -18.12 -14.69
CA SER A 104 -13.84 -17.51 -15.21
C SER A 104 -14.34 -18.22 -16.49
N PRO A 105 -15.66 -18.32 -16.68
CA PRO A 105 -16.23 -18.97 -17.86
C PRO A 105 -15.83 -18.24 -19.15
N TYR A 106 -15.65 -16.92 -19.11
CA TYR A 106 -15.20 -16.12 -20.24
C TYR A 106 -13.78 -16.49 -20.68
N PHE A 107 -12.86 -16.62 -19.72
CA PHE A 107 -11.47 -16.95 -20.02
C PHE A 107 -11.34 -18.38 -20.58
N ARG A 108 -12.15 -19.31 -20.06
CA ARG A 108 -12.26 -20.68 -20.62
C ARG A 108 -12.90 -20.71 -22.00
N ALA A 109 -13.92 -19.89 -22.25
CA ALA A 109 -14.57 -19.81 -23.56
C ALA A 109 -13.61 -19.32 -24.66
N LEU A 110 -12.62 -18.50 -24.29
CA LEU A 110 -11.56 -18.04 -25.18
C LEU A 110 -10.45 -19.07 -25.40
N GLY A 111 -10.44 -20.19 -24.67
CA GLY A 111 -9.42 -21.24 -24.78
C GLY A 111 -8.05 -20.90 -24.17
N PHE A 112 -7.93 -19.75 -23.49
CA PHE A 112 -6.68 -19.31 -22.87
C PHE A 112 -6.40 -19.93 -21.51
N ASP A 113 -7.34 -20.71 -20.97
CA ASP A 113 -7.21 -21.36 -19.65
C ASP A 113 -6.00 -22.29 -19.55
N LYS A 114 -5.60 -22.91 -20.68
CA LYS A 114 -4.45 -23.82 -20.76
C LYS A 114 -3.13 -23.14 -21.11
N GLU A 115 -3.17 -21.90 -21.57
CA GLU A 115 -1.98 -21.15 -22.00
C GLU A 115 -1.40 -20.27 -20.88
N VAL A 116 -2.01 -20.31 -19.69
CA VAL A 116 -1.56 -19.50 -18.56
C VAL A 116 -0.18 -19.97 -18.08
N PRO A 117 0.83 -19.08 -18.06
CA PRO A 117 2.15 -19.44 -17.56
C PRO A 117 2.12 -19.74 -16.06
N TRP A 118 2.92 -20.72 -15.64
CA TRP A 118 3.04 -21.14 -14.23
C TRP A 118 3.50 -20.03 -13.28
N TRP A 119 4.19 -19.00 -13.80
CA TRP A 119 4.63 -17.84 -13.02
C TRP A 119 3.53 -16.81 -12.79
N PHE A 120 2.45 -16.84 -13.58
CA PHE A 120 1.34 -15.90 -13.46
C PHE A 120 0.33 -16.35 -12.39
N VAL A 121 -0.04 -17.64 -12.42
CA VAL A 121 -0.90 -18.33 -11.44
C VAL A 121 -0.39 -19.77 -11.30
N PRO A 122 -0.32 -20.34 -10.08
CA PRO A 122 -0.04 -21.76 -9.89
C PRO A 122 -1.02 -22.67 -10.65
N PRO A 123 -0.67 -23.92 -10.94
CA PRO A 123 -1.59 -24.86 -11.56
C PRO A 123 -2.91 -24.94 -10.80
N LEU A 124 -4.06 -24.97 -11.49
CA LEU A 124 -5.40 -25.01 -10.85
C LEU A 124 -5.60 -26.24 -9.93
N THR A 125 -4.81 -27.29 -10.12
CA THR A 125 -4.76 -28.50 -9.29
C THR A 125 -3.90 -28.34 -8.03
N SER A 126 -3.15 -27.24 -7.89
CA SER A 126 -2.34 -26.94 -6.72
C SER A 126 -3.21 -26.89 -5.46
N GLU A 127 -2.68 -27.45 -4.37
CA GLU A 127 -3.31 -27.35 -3.05
C GLU A 127 -3.53 -25.89 -2.63
N ALA A 128 -2.68 -24.96 -3.09
CA ALA A 128 -2.82 -23.53 -2.79
C ALA A 128 -4.14 -22.97 -3.29
N ILE A 129 -4.56 -23.38 -4.50
CA ILE A 129 -5.78 -22.91 -5.14
C ILE A 129 -6.99 -23.67 -4.59
N VAL A 130 -6.86 -24.98 -4.40
CA VAL A 130 -7.95 -25.83 -3.87
C VAL A 130 -8.30 -25.45 -2.43
N LYS A 131 -7.29 -25.29 -1.56
CA LYS A 131 -7.47 -24.92 -0.14
C LYS A 131 -7.63 -23.40 0.05
N ARG A 132 -7.56 -22.60 -1.01
CA ARG A 132 -7.62 -21.13 -0.99
C ARG A 132 -6.64 -20.50 0.00
N THR A 133 -5.44 -21.06 0.10
CA THR A 133 -4.39 -20.59 1.00
C THR A 133 -3.50 -19.58 0.29
N ILE A 134 -3.30 -18.42 0.93
CA ILE A 134 -2.41 -17.36 0.43
C ILE A 134 -0.95 -17.68 0.77
N ILE A 135 -0.72 -18.37 1.90
CA ILE A 135 0.61 -18.79 2.37
C ILE A 135 0.85 -20.22 1.89
N HIS A 136 1.42 -20.36 0.70
CA HIS A 136 1.82 -21.65 0.15
C HIS A 136 3.10 -21.51 -0.70
N PRO A 137 4.03 -22.49 -0.69
CA PRO A 137 5.26 -22.44 -1.48
C PRO A 137 5.04 -22.20 -2.97
N ASP A 138 3.95 -22.68 -3.55
CA ASP A 138 3.59 -22.47 -4.96
C ASP A 138 3.45 -20.99 -5.33
N TRP A 139 3.19 -20.11 -4.36
CA TRP A 139 3.14 -18.67 -4.56
C TRP A 139 4.51 -17.97 -4.43
N SER A 140 5.55 -18.67 -3.98
CA SER A 140 6.86 -18.09 -3.67
C SER A 140 7.50 -17.38 -4.86
N PHE A 141 7.41 -17.95 -6.06
CA PHE A 141 7.93 -17.32 -7.27
C PHE A 141 7.25 -15.99 -7.55
N TYR A 142 5.92 -15.96 -7.43
CA TYR A 142 5.14 -14.74 -7.66
C TYR A 142 5.40 -13.68 -6.60
N ILE A 143 5.48 -14.07 -5.33
CA ILE A 143 5.88 -13.19 -4.22
C ILE A 143 7.29 -12.62 -4.50
N GLY A 144 8.22 -13.45 -4.96
CA GLY A 144 9.56 -13.01 -5.35
C GLY A 144 9.51 -11.95 -6.47
N LEU A 145 8.71 -12.18 -7.50
CA LEU A 145 8.55 -11.21 -8.60
C LEU A 145 7.94 -9.89 -8.13
N LEU A 146 6.95 -9.94 -7.23
CA LEU A 146 6.37 -8.75 -6.61
C LEU A 146 7.40 -7.97 -5.78
N MET A 147 8.21 -8.68 -4.98
CA MET A 147 9.26 -8.05 -4.18
C MET A 147 10.33 -7.40 -5.04
N ILE A 148 10.76 -8.07 -6.13
CA ILE A 148 11.72 -7.52 -7.09
C ILE A 148 11.12 -6.27 -7.77
N GLY A 149 9.88 -6.35 -8.23
CA GLY A 149 9.18 -5.20 -8.83
C GLY A 149 9.09 -4.02 -7.86
N PHE A 150 8.77 -4.28 -6.59
CA PHE A 150 8.72 -3.25 -5.56
C PHE A 150 10.09 -2.62 -5.28
N ILE A 151 11.17 -3.41 -5.23
CA ILE A 151 12.53 -2.90 -5.04
C ILE A 151 12.96 -2.04 -6.24
N ILE A 152 12.70 -2.49 -7.46
CA ILE A 152 12.97 -1.73 -8.68
C ILE A 152 12.19 -0.41 -8.64
N TYR A 153 10.91 -0.45 -8.24
CA TYR A 153 10.07 0.73 -8.12
C TYR A 153 10.59 1.72 -7.09
N LEU A 154 11.00 1.26 -5.90
CA LEU A 154 11.65 2.11 -4.91
C LEU A 154 12.92 2.76 -5.47
N GLY A 155 13.69 1.99 -6.26
CA GLY A 155 14.88 2.47 -6.97
C GLY A 155 14.61 3.54 -8.02
N THR A 156 13.38 3.67 -8.53
CA THR A 156 13.00 4.74 -9.49
C THR A 156 12.32 5.92 -8.80
N ILE A 157 11.36 5.68 -7.91
CA ILE A 157 10.55 6.74 -7.31
C ILE A 157 11.36 7.61 -6.33
N LEU A 158 12.28 7.03 -5.55
CA LEU A 158 13.07 7.78 -4.57
C LEU A 158 14.05 8.74 -5.25
N PRO A 159 14.92 8.31 -6.20
CA PRO A 159 15.82 9.24 -6.87
C PRO A 159 15.06 10.31 -7.66
N MET A 160 13.96 9.94 -8.35
CA MET A 160 13.15 10.92 -9.06
C MET A 160 12.58 11.97 -8.12
N THR A 161 12.06 11.55 -6.95
CA THR A 161 11.58 12.49 -5.93
C THR A 161 12.69 13.46 -5.49
N PHE A 162 13.91 12.99 -5.25
CA PHE A 162 15.03 13.85 -4.89
C PHE A 162 15.46 14.79 -6.02
N ILE A 163 15.52 14.31 -7.26
CA ILE A 163 15.87 15.13 -8.43
C ILE A 163 14.84 16.25 -8.62
N LEU A 164 13.56 15.92 -8.54
CA LEU A 164 12.48 16.91 -8.68
C LEU A 164 12.47 17.89 -7.51
N ALA A 165 12.72 17.41 -6.28
CA ALA A 165 12.85 18.29 -5.12
C ALA A 165 14.00 19.29 -5.30
N GLN A 166 15.18 18.83 -5.73
CA GLN A 166 16.33 19.70 -6.00
C GLN A 166 16.01 20.74 -7.09
N LEU A 167 15.42 20.29 -8.20
CA LEU A 167 15.12 21.13 -9.34
C LEU A 167 14.09 22.21 -8.99
N TYR A 168 12.96 21.83 -8.40
CA TYR A 168 11.84 22.75 -8.19
C TYR A 168 11.96 23.58 -6.91
N ILE A 169 12.56 23.04 -5.84
CA ILE A 169 12.68 23.73 -4.56
C ILE A 169 13.93 24.62 -4.53
N GLU A 170 15.09 24.09 -4.94
CA GLU A 170 16.36 24.82 -4.80
C GLU A 170 16.70 25.69 -6.01
N ILE A 171 16.53 25.16 -7.23
CA ILE A 171 16.96 25.81 -8.47
C ILE A 171 15.90 26.79 -8.98
N GLU A 172 14.69 26.30 -9.29
CA GLU A 172 13.65 27.13 -9.91
C GLU A 172 12.95 28.07 -8.92
N LYS A 173 12.99 27.78 -7.61
CA LYS A 173 12.34 28.57 -6.54
C LYS A 173 10.91 29.02 -6.90
N LEU A 174 10.11 28.09 -7.41
CA LEU A 174 8.73 28.41 -7.80
C LEU A 174 7.94 28.88 -6.56
N PRO A 175 7.27 30.05 -6.61
CA PRO A 175 6.39 30.47 -5.53
C PRO A 175 5.19 29.52 -5.46
N PHE A 176 4.91 29.02 -4.26
CA PHE A 176 3.73 28.18 -3.99
C PHE A 176 2.43 28.96 -4.28
N PRO A 177 1.35 28.34 -4.84
CA PRO A 177 1.16 26.92 -5.15
C PRO A 177 1.43 26.54 -6.60
N ILE A 178 1.30 27.48 -7.53
CA ILE A 178 1.70 27.40 -8.94
C ILE A 178 1.90 28.87 -9.31
N GLY A 179 3.07 29.24 -9.82
CA GLY A 179 3.39 30.64 -10.12
C GLY A 179 2.32 31.29 -11.02
N LYS A 180 2.13 32.60 -10.86
CA LYS A 180 1.36 33.41 -11.82
C LYS A 180 1.83 33.19 -13.24
#